data_AF-A0A5J6XPT5-F1
#
_entry.id   AF-A0A5J6XPT5-F1
#
_cell.length_a   1.000
_cell.length_b   1.000
_cell.length_c   1.000
_cell.angle_alpha   90.00
_cell.angle_beta   90.00
_cell.angle_gamma   90.00
#
_symmetry.space_group_name_H-M   'P 1'
#
loop_
_entity.id
_entity.type
_entity.pdbx_description
1 polymer ?
#
loop_
_entity_poly.entity_id
_entity_poly.type
_entity_poly.pdbx_seq_one_letter_code
_entity_poly.pdbx_strand_id
1 'polypeptide(L)'
;MLKRLGQIKRNKDNRAQHNPPSNIPIRMLVYKFERDMKGIHKRKFGELFRDWLNRIHLNNDELNRQLSEIYERSRYGEEDIPKNDVKVFKEMLKQIKKQLDKSAE
;
A
#
# COMPACT_ATOMS: atom_id res chain seq x y z
N MET A 1 6.29 54.29 -30.86
CA MET A 1 6.11 52.99 -31.54
C MET A 1 6.58 51.87 -30.61
N LEU A 2 5.67 51.08 -30.04
CA LEU A 2 5.99 49.94 -29.17
C LEU A 2 6.34 48.70 -30.01
N LYS A 3 7.53 48.10 -29.79
CA LYS A 3 7.88 46.77 -30.31
C LYS A 3 7.33 45.69 -29.36
N ARG A 4 6.41 44.85 -29.85
CA ARG A 4 5.83 43.72 -29.11
C ARG A 4 6.88 42.63 -28.89
N LEU A 5 7.13 42.27 -27.64
CA LEU A 5 7.91 41.10 -27.24
C LEU A 5 7.13 39.83 -27.62
N GLY A 6 7.80 38.93 -28.34
CA GLY A 6 7.26 37.63 -28.74
C GLY A 6 6.86 36.78 -27.53
N GLN A 7 5.64 36.27 -27.56
CA GLN A 7 5.15 35.32 -26.58
C GLN A 7 5.82 33.96 -26.82
N ILE A 8 6.75 33.59 -25.94
CA ILE A 8 7.29 32.23 -25.86
C ILE A 8 6.14 31.32 -25.38
N LYS A 9 5.54 30.57 -26.32
CA LYS A 9 4.67 29.44 -26.00
C LYS A 9 5.51 28.42 -25.22
N ARG A 10 5.32 28.36 -23.90
CA ARG A 10 5.83 27.26 -23.08
C ARG A 10 5.11 25.99 -23.53
N ASN A 11 5.78 25.16 -24.33
CA ASN A 11 5.38 23.77 -24.56
C ASN A 11 5.24 23.11 -23.19
N LYS A 12 4.01 22.68 -22.89
CA LYS A 12 3.59 22.20 -21.57
C LYS A 12 3.40 20.69 -21.60
N ASP A 13 4.21 19.99 -22.39
CA ASP A 13 4.11 18.55 -22.61
C ASP A 13 5.48 17.92 -22.38
N ASN A 14 5.48 16.73 -21.77
CA ASN A 14 6.62 15.95 -21.26
C ASN A 14 6.97 16.15 -19.78
N ARG A 15 5.97 16.28 -18.91
CA ARG A 15 6.08 15.55 -17.63
C ARG A 15 5.53 14.17 -17.91
N ALA A 16 6.40 13.16 -18.03
CA ALA A 16 5.98 11.78 -17.92
C ALA A 16 5.07 11.71 -16.69
N GLN A 17 3.78 11.43 -16.92
CA GLN A 17 2.87 11.12 -15.83
C GLN A 17 3.40 9.82 -15.22
N HIS A 18 4.30 9.91 -14.24
CA HIS A 18 4.44 8.88 -13.23
C HIS A 18 3.13 8.89 -12.44
N ASN A 19 2.07 8.39 -13.06
CA ASN A 19 0.92 7.95 -12.31
C ASN A 19 1.45 6.77 -11.50
N PRO A 20 1.56 6.87 -10.16
CA PRO A 20 1.84 5.68 -9.37
C PRO A 20 0.77 4.64 -9.77
N PRO A 21 1.14 3.37 -10.02
CA PRO A 21 0.19 2.41 -10.52
C PRO A 21 -1.02 2.37 -9.61
N SER A 22 -2.19 2.32 -10.23
CA SER A 22 -3.46 2.40 -9.54
C SER A 22 -3.83 1.07 -8.88
N ASN A 23 -2.91 0.48 -8.12
CA ASN A 23 -3.15 -0.68 -7.26
C ASN A 23 -3.95 -0.27 -6.00
N ILE A 24 -4.94 0.62 -6.20
CA ILE A 24 -5.91 1.12 -5.23
C ILE A 24 -6.57 -0.03 -4.46
N PRO A 25 -6.93 -1.19 -5.07
CA PRO A 25 -7.57 -2.27 -4.33
C PRO A 25 -6.74 -2.78 -3.13
N ILE A 26 -5.44 -3.05 -3.34
CA ILE A 26 -4.54 -3.51 -2.26
C ILE A 26 -4.38 -2.43 -1.20
N ARG A 27 -4.13 -1.18 -1.63
CA ARG A 27 -3.96 -0.05 -0.71
C ARG A 27 -5.21 0.17 0.16
N MET A 28 -6.40 0.03 -0.42
CA MET A 28 -7.66 0.13 0.31
C MET A 28 -7.90 -1.04 1.27
N LEU A 29 -7.44 -2.26 0.92
CA LEU A 29 -7.49 -3.41 1.83
C LEU A 29 -6.61 -3.17 3.06
N VAL A 30 -5.36 -2.73 2.86
CA VAL A 30 -4.45 -2.41 3.96
C VAL A 30 -5.01 -1.28 4.83
N TYR A 31 -5.51 -0.20 4.22
CA TYR A 31 -6.10 0.91 4.97
C TYR A 31 -7.27 0.45 5.85
N LYS A 32 -8.18 -0.37 5.31
CA LYS A 32 -9.31 -0.91 6.09
C LYS A 32 -8.84 -1.80 7.23
N PHE A 33 -7.87 -2.68 6.95
CA PHE A 33 -7.28 -3.56 7.94
C PHE A 33 -6.61 -2.77 9.08
N GLU A 34 -5.79 -1.77 8.77
CA GLU A 34 -5.10 -0.93 9.75
C GLU A 34 -6.08 -0.12 10.61
N ARG A 35 -7.13 0.43 9.99
CA ARG A 35 -8.16 1.19 10.70
C ARG A 35 -8.92 0.36 11.74
N ASP A 36 -9.08 -0.93 11.48
CA ASP A 36 -9.75 -1.85 12.41
C ASP A 36 -8.86 -2.21 13.62
N MET A 37 -7.55 -1.97 13.55
CA MET A 37 -6.62 -2.29 14.62
C MET A 37 -6.57 -1.19 15.69
N LYS A 38 -6.53 -1.63 16.96
CA LYS A 38 -6.53 -0.75 18.14
C LYS A 38 -5.46 -1.16 19.14
N GLY A 39 -5.11 -0.24 20.04
CA GLY A 39 -4.17 -0.50 21.13
C GLY A 39 -2.82 -1.03 20.63
N ILE A 40 -2.38 -2.14 21.21
CA ILE A 40 -1.10 -2.79 20.86
C ILE A 40 -1.03 -3.25 19.40
N HIS A 41 -2.16 -3.52 18.74
CA HIS A 41 -2.19 -3.95 17.34
C HIS A 41 -2.15 -2.79 16.34
N LYS A 42 -2.30 -1.54 16.79
CA LYS A 42 -2.25 -0.38 15.90
C LYS A 42 -0.84 -0.19 15.34
N ARG A 43 -0.74 0.17 14.06
CA ARG A 43 0.52 0.55 13.43
C ARG A 43 1.01 1.89 13.97
N LYS A 44 2.30 1.98 14.30
CA LYS A 44 2.93 3.22 14.78
C LYS A 44 3.26 4.13 13.60
N PHE A 45 3.30 5.44 13.85
CA PHE A 45 3.73 6.38 12.83
C PHE A 45 5.16 6.08 12.38
N GLY A 46 5.40 6.04 11.07
CA GLY A 46 6.71 5.73 10.47
C GLY A 46 7.09 4.24 10.45
N GLU A 47 6.34 3.37 11.13
CA GLU A 47 6.60 1.92 11.15
C GLU A 47 6.37 1.32 9.76
N LEU A 48 7.26 0.45 9.27
CA LEU A 48 7.07 -0.25 8.00
C LEU A 48 5.94 -1.28 8.12
N PHE A 49 5.30 -1.59 6.98
CA PHE A 49 4.17 -2.53 6.99
C PHE A 49 4.63 -3.93 7.42
N ARG A 50 5.81 -4.35 6.97
CA ARG A 50 6.45 -5.61 7.38
C ARG A 50 6.72 -5.68 8.88
N ASP A 51 7.38 -4.65 9.41
CA ASP A 51 7.75 -4.59 10.84
C ASP A 51 6.49 -4.61 11.71
N TRP A 52 5.46 -3.89 11.28
CA TRP A 52 4.17 -3.91 11.94
C TRP A 52 3.53 -5.30 11.95
N LEU A 53 3.47 -5.98 10.79
CA LEU A 53 2.94 -7.35 10.71
C LEU A 53 3.73 -8.31 11.61
N ASN A 54 5.05 -8.26 11.58
CA ASN A 54 5.90 -9.09 12.45
C ASN A 54 5.62 -8.81 13.93
N ARG A 55 5.39 -7.55 14.31
CA ARG A 55 5.10 -7.18 15.69
C ARG A 55 3.74 -7.66 16.17
N ILE A 56 2.69 -7.53 15.36
CA ILE A 56 1.33 -7.91 15.78
C ILE A 56 1.06 -9.40 15.54
N HIS A 57 1.78 -10.01 14.60
CA HIS A 57 1.61 -11.39 14.17
C HIS A 57 2.95 -12.13 14.25
N LEU A 58 3.39 -12.36 15.48
CA LEU A 58 4.73 -12.81 15.89
C LEU A 58 5.20 -14.18 15.34
N ASN A 59 4.38 -14.90 14.58
CA ASN A 59 4.63 -16.33 14.28
C ASN A 59 4.49 -16.72 12.79
N ASN A 60 4.59 -15.77 11.84
CA ASN A 60 4.55 -16.13 10.42
C ASN A 60 5.40 -15.22 9.52
N ASP A 61 6.71 -15.28 9.70
CA ASP A 61 7.68 -14.46 8.95
C ASP A 61 7.54 -14.60 7.43
N GLU A 62 7.26 -15.82 6.94
CA GLU A 62 7.08 -16.08 5.51
C GLU A 62 5.82 -15.40 4.97
N LEU A 63 4.68 -15.55 5.64
CA LEU A 63 3.43 -14.88 5.26
C LEU A 63 3.58 -13.35 5.33
N ASN A 64 4.21 -12.86 6.40
CA ASN A 64 4.44 -11.43 6.58
C ASN A 64 5.34 -10.87 5.49
N ARG A 65 6.37 -11.62 5.05
CA ARG A 65 7.23 -11.26 3.93
C ARG A 65 6.43 -11.18 2.63
N GLN A 66 5.66 -12.22 2.29
CA GLN A 66 4.84 -12.25 1.07
C GLN A 66 3.81 -11.10 1.02
N LEU A 67 3.11 -10.84 2.12
CA LEU A 67 2.19 -9.69 2.23
C LEU A 67 2.92 -8.36 2.03
N SER A 68 4.11 -8.22 2.62
CA SER A 68 4.88 -6.98 2.52
C SER A 68 5.35 -6.72 1.10
N GLU A 69 5.85 -7.74 0.41
CA GLU A 69 6.26 -7.66 -1.00
C GLU A 69 5.10 -7.24 -1.91
N ILE A 70 3.92 -7.85 -1.76
CA ILE A 70 2.72 -7.47 -2.54
C ILE A 70 2.31 -6.02 -2.24
N TYR A 71 2.33 -5.61 -0.97
CA TYR A 71 1.97 -4.26 -0.59
C TYR A 71 2.97 -3.21 -1.10
N GLU A 72 4.27 -3.48 -1.04
CA GLU A 72 5.31 -2.60 -1.56
C GLU A 72 5.22 -2.46 -3.08
N ARG A 73 5.02 -3.57 -3.81
CA ARG A 73 4.72 -3.53 -5.25
C ARG A 73 3.47 -2.69 -5.54
N SER A 74 2.44 -2.78 -4.71
CA SER A 74 1.22 -1.97 -4.88
C SER A 74 1.42 -0.48 -4.67
N ARG A 75 2.47 -0.09 -3.93
CA ARG A 75 2.71 1.28 -3.50
C ARG A 75 3.79 1.98 -4.33
N TYR A 76 4.81 1.23 -4.74
CA TYR A 76 6.02 1.74 -5.38
C TYR A 76 6.35 1.05 -6.71
N GLY A 77 5.72 -0.08 -7.03
CA GLY A 77 5.89 -0.70 -8.34
C GLY A 77 5.33 0.19 -9.44
N GLU A 78 5.42 -0.25 -10.70
CA GLU A 78 4.78 0.40 -11.85
C GLU A 78 3.74 -0.52 -12.52
N GLU A 79 3.70 -1.79 -12.12
CA GLU A 79 2.84 -2.81 -12.70
C GLU A 79 1.50 -2.93 -11.97
N ASP A 80 0.46 -3.28 -12.72
CA ASP A 80 -0.83 -3.68 -12.18
C ASP A 80 -0.72 -5.03 -11.45
N ILE A 81 -1.33 -5.11 -10.27
CA ILE A 81 -1.38 -6.36 -9.50
C ILE A 81 -2.51 -7.25 -10.05
N PRO A 82 -2.23 -8.52 -10.40
CA PRO A 82 -3.25 -9.45 -10.85
C PRO A 82 -4.43 -9.57 -9.88
N LYS A 83 -5.65 -9.71 -10.42
CA LYS A 83 -6.87 -9.89 -9.58
C LYS A 83 -6.75 -11.08 -8.62
N ASN A 84 -6.03 -12.13 -9.02
CA ASN A 84 -5.77 -13.28 -8.17
C ASN A 84 -4.95 -12.88 -6.93
N ASP A 85 -3.89 -12.10 -7.11
CA ASP A 85 -3.04 -11.62 -6.02
C ASP A 85 -3.83 -10.71 -5.08
N VAL A 86 -4.73 -9.87 -5.60
CA VAL A 86 -5.66 -9.07 -4.76
C VAL A 86 -6.55 -9.96 -3.91
N LYS A 87 -7.07 -11.05 -4.47
CA LYS A 87 -7.91 -12.01 -3.73
C LYS A 87 -7.09 -12.73 -2.65
N VAL A 88 -5.91 -13.23 -3.01
CA VAL A 88 -4.99 -13.92 -2.08
C VAL A 88 -4.62 -12.98 -0.93
N PHE A 89 -4.21 -11.75 -1.24
CA PHE A 89 -3.86 -10.73 -0.25
C PHE A 89 -5.01 -10.43 0.73
N LYS A 90 -6.24 -10.31 0.21
CA LYS A 90 -7.44 -10.11 1.03
C LYS A 90 -7.66 -11.27 2.00
N GLU A 91 -7.53 -12.51 1.54
CA GLU A 91 -7.74 -13.68 2.40
C GLU A 91 -6.63 -13.81 3.46
N MET A 92 -5.38 -13.50 3.12
CA MET A 92 -4.27 -13.45 4.08
C MET A 92 -4.53 -12.42 5.20
N LEU A 93 -4.94 -11.19 4.86
CA LEU A 93 -5.28 -10.18 5.88
C LEU A 93 -6.45 -10.62 6.79
N LYS A 94 -7.46 -11.32 6.23
CA LYS A 94 -8.55 -11.88 7.04
C LYS A 94 -8.07 -12.96 8.01
N GLN A 95 -7.14 -13.82 7.57
CA GLN A 95 -6.58 -14.86 8.44
C GLN A 95 -5.83 -14.23 9.62
N ILE A 96 -5.00 -13.22 9.36
CA ILE A 96 -4.30 -12.47 10.41
C ILE A 96 -5.30 -11.86 11.38
N LYS A 97 -6.34 -11.17 10.87
CA LYS A 97 -7.38 -10.58 11.73
C LYS A 97 -8.04 -11.63 12.63
N LYS A 98 -8.43 -12.77 12.06
CA LYS A 98 -9.05 -13.88 12.80
C LYS A 98 -8.13 -14.44 13.89
N GLN A 99 -6.82 -14.50 13.64
CA GLN A 99 -5.85 -14.95 14.64
C GLN A 99 -5.68 -13.94 15.77
N LEU A 100 -5.59 -12.64 15.44
CA LEU A 100 -5.52 -11.57 16.43
C LEU A 100 -6.76 -11.52 17.33
N ASP A 101 -7.95 -11.68 16.75
CA ASP A 101 -9.21 -11.70 17.50
C ASP A 101 -9.25 -12.88 18.49
N LYS A 102 -8.77 -14.06 18.09
CA LYS A 102 -8.67 -15.25 18.97
C LYS A 102 -7.64 -15.13 20.08
N SER A 103 -6.57 -14.35 19.87
CA SER A 103 -5.53 -14.14 20.88
C SER A 103 -5.89 -13.04 21.88
N ALA A 104 -7.03 -12.35 21.69
CA ALA A 104 -7.53 -11.31 22.59
C ALA A 104 -8.59 -11.83 23.59
N GLU A 105 -9.00 -13.10 23.47
CA GLU A 105 -9.78 -13.85 24.48
C GLU A 105 -8.85 -14.46 25.53
#